data_AF-A0A357TJ29-F1
#
_entry.id   AF-A0A357TJ29-F1
#
_cell.length_a   1.000
_cell.length_b   1.000
_cell.length_c   1.000
_cell.angle_alpha   90.00
_cell.angle_beta   90.00
_cell.angle_gamma   90.00
#
_symmetry.space_group_name_H-M   'P 1'
#
loop_
_entity.id
_entity.type
_entity.pdbx_description
1 polymer ?
#
loop_
_entity_poly.entity_id
_entity_poly.type
_entity_poly.pdbx_seq_one_letter_code
_entity_poly.pdbx_strand_id
1 'polypeptide(L)'
;MKTGTTTPRALTLIKLLEVIAIIAILAAQLLPALSQAKNKAQWVNACKGDLTTSSNFDYSTTMIEQMLLGLVAYRIGKKVEYDGTAGRITNHIGANELLSRKYRKGWSLDET
;
A
#
# COMPACT_ATOMS: atom_id res chain seq x y z
N MET A 1 66.55 -11.77 1.92
CA MET A 1 65.71 -11.36 0.78
C MET A 1 64.26 -11.71 1.12
N LYS A 2 63.42 -10.74 1.48
CA LYS A 2 62.02 -10.99 1.86
C LYS A 2 61.16 -11.01 0.60
N THR A 3 60.70 -12.18 0.19
CA THR A 3 59.82 -12.37 -0.97
C THR A 3 58.40 -11.97 -0.58
N GLY A 4 57.94 -10.79 -1.02
CA GLY A 4 56.57 -10.34 -0.85
C GLY A 4 55.64 -11.12 -1.78
N THR A 5 54.88 -12.07 -1.25
CA THR A 5 53.81 -12.75 -1.98
C THR A 5 52.61 -11.80 -2.11
N THR A 6 52.49 -11.13 -3.25
CA THR A 6 51.31 -10.33 -3.59
C THR A 6 50.17 -11.26 -4.03
N THR A 7 49.21 -11.50 -3.13
CA THR A 7 47.94 -12.19 -3.44
C THR A 7 47.18 -11.45 -4.55
N PRO A 8 46.62 -12.12 -5.58
CA PRO A 8 45.93 -11.46 -6.67
C PRO A 8 44.64 -10.76 -6.18
N ARG A 9 44.61 -9.42 -6.26
CA ARG A 9 43.48 -8.55 -5.83
C ARG A 9 42.13 -8.90 -6.47
N ALA A 10 42.12 -9.52 -7.65
CA ALA A 10 40.88 -9.96 -8.30
C ALA A 10 40.19 -11.12 -7.57
N LEU A 11 40.96 -12.00 -6.92
CA LEU A 11 40.43 -13.18 -6.22
C LEU A 11 39.74 -12.81 -4.90
N THR A 12 40.05 -11.66 -4.31
CA THR A 12 39.37 -11.14 -3.10
C THR A 12 38.07 -10.43 -3.42
N LEU A 13 37.95 -9.77 -4.58
CA LEU A 13 36.74 -9.07 -5.01
C LEU A 13 35.62 -10.05 -5.39
N ILE A 14 35.95 -11.16 -6.07
CA ILE A 14 34.98 -12.21 -6.43
C ILE A 14 34.38 -12.83 -5.17
N LYS A 15 35.22 -13.20 -4.20
CA LYS A 15 34.76 -13.75 -2.91
C LYS A 15 33.88 -12.76 -2.14
N LEU A 16 34.19 -11.47 -2.20
CA LEU A 16 33.38 -10.43 -1.56
C LEU A 16 32.00 -10.28 -2.25
N LEU A 17 31.97 -10.31 -3.59
CA LEU A 17 30.74 -10.23 -4.37
C LEU A 17 29.81 -11.43 -4.09
N GLU A 18 30.35 -12.64 -4.00
CA GLU A 18 29.57 -13.83 -3.66
C GLU A 18 28.96 -13.72 -2.26
N VAL A 19 29.72 -13.27 -1.27
CA VAL A 19 29.22 -13.09 0.10
C VAL A 19 28.09 -12.06 0.13
N ILE A 20 28.23 -10.93 -0.57
CA ILE A 20 27.19 -9.90 -0.63
C ILE A 20 25.94 -10.44 -1.34
N ALA A 21 26.10 -11.20 -2.42
CA ALA A 21 24.98 -11.82 -3.14
C ALA A 21 24.22 -12.81 -2.25
N ILE A 22 24.93 -13.65 -1.49
CA ILE A 22 24.32 -14.60 -0.55
C ILE A 22 23.57 -13.84 0.56
N ILE A 23 24.18 -12.82 1.17
CA ILE A 23 23.52 -12.00 2.20
C ILE A 23 22.25 -11.35 1.65
N ALA A 24 22.29 -10.81 0.44
CA ALA A 24 21.13 -10.18 -0.20
C ALA A 24 19.99 -11.17 -0.42
N ILE A 25 20.29 -12.39 -0.90
CA ILE A 25 19.28 -13.44 -1.10
C ILE A 25 18.67 -13.87 0.22
N LEU A 26 19.51 -14.14 1.24
CA LEU A 26 19.05 -14.54 2.57
C LEU A 26 18.18 -13.44 3.22
N ALA A 27 18.59 -12.17 3.10
CA ALA A 27 17.79 -11.04 3.57
C ALA A 27 16.43 -10.98 2.87
N ALA A 28 16.40 -11.12 1.54
CA ALA A 28 15.15 -11.09 0.77
C ALA A 28 14.15 -12.19 1.20
N GLN A 29 14.64 -13.38 1.57
CA GLN A 29 13.80 -14.46 2.10
C GLN A 29 13.26 -14.18 3.51
N LEU A 30 13.95 -13.34 4.29
CA LEU A 30 13.57 -13.01 5.67
C LEU A 30 12.57 -11.84 5.74
N LEU A 31 12.62 -10.89 4.79
CA LEU A 31 11.76 -9.70 4.78
C LEU A 31 10.26 -10.01 4.90
N PRO A 32 9.68 -11.01 4.20
CA PRO A 32 8.25 -11.32 4.32
C PRO A 32 7.86 -11.77 5.73
N ALA A 33 8.70 -12.60 6.37
CA ALA A 33 8.44 -13.09 7.71
C ALA A 33 8.49 -11.96 8.75
N LEU A 34 9.47 -11.06 8.62
CA LEU A 34 9.59 -9.87 9.48
C LEU A 34 8.39 -8.93 9.31
N SER A 35 7.97 -8.70 8.06
CA SER A 35 6.78 -7.88 7.78
C SER A 35 5.52 -8.46 8.41
N GLN A 36 5.32 -9.78 8.32
CA GLN A 36 4.16 -10.43 8.94
C GLN A 36 4.19 -10.34 10.47
N ALA A 37 5.35 -10.54 11.10
CA ALA A 37 5.50 -10.41 12.54
C ALA A 37 5.21 -8.97 13.01
N LYS A 38 5.70 -7.97 12.28
CA LYS A 38 5.43 -6.55 12.55
C LYS A 38 3.93 -6.25 12.48
N ASN A 39 3.23 -6.70 11.45
CA ASN A 39 1.78 -6.45 11.30
C ASN A 39 0.96 -7.07 12.44
N LYS A 40 1.31 -8.30 12.85
CA LYS A 40 0.67 -8.97 13.99
C LYS A 40 0.90 -8.21 15.29
N ALA A 41 2.14 -7.78 15.54
CA ALA A 41 2.48 -7.00 16.73
C ALA A 41 1.75 -5.64 16.77
N GLN A 42 1.66 -4.95 15.62
CA GLN A 42 0.91 -3.71 15.51
C GLN A 42 -0.57 -3.89 15.87
N TRP A 43 -1.22 -4.94 15.38
CA TRP A 43 -2.62 -5.21 15.70
C TRP A 43 -2.83 -5.49 17.19
N VAL A 44 -1.97 -6.32 17.80
CA VAL A 44 -2.04 -6.60 19.24
C VAL A 44 -1.84 -5.34 20.09
N ASN A 45 -0.90 -4.47 19.70
CA ASN A 45 -0.66 -3.21 20.40
C ASN A 45 -1.85 -2.26 20.28
N ALA A 46 -2.46 -2.17 19.10
CA ALA A 46 -3.66 -1.37 18.88
C ALA A 46 -4.82 -1.84 19.79
N CYS A 47 -5.05 -3.15 19.90
CA CYS A 47 -6.08 -3.70 20.80
C CYS A 47 -5.81 -3.44 22.29
N LYS A 48 -4.55 -3.25 22.69
CA LYS A 48 -4.15 -3.08 24.10
C LYS A 48 -3.99 -1.62 24.53
N GLY A 49 -3.92 -0.68 23.59
CA GLY A 49 -3.54 0.69 23.91
C GLY A 49 -4.03 1.70 22.90
N ASP A 50 -3.19 2.04 21.92
CA ASP A 50 -3.33 3.25 21.09
C ASP A 50 -4.50 3.24 20.09
N LEU A 51 -5.17 2.10 19.91
CA LEU A 51 -6.29 1.88 18.96
C LEU A 51 -5.96 2.20 17.49
N THR A 52 -4.68 2.42 17.15
CA THR A 52 -4.26 2.83 15.82
C THR A 52 -3.55 1.69 15.08
N THR A 53 -4.03 1.36 13.90
CA THR A 53 -3.35 0.44 12.98
C THR A 53 -2.87 1.19 11.75
N SER A 54 -1.81 0.69 11.12
CA SER A 54 -1.30 1.20 9.84
C SER A 54 -2.31 1.05 8.69
N SER A 55 -3.29 0.16 8.85
CA SER A 55 -4.39 -0.10 7.91
C SER A 55 -5.75 0.24 8.54
N ASN A 56 -5.90 1.47 9.04
CA ASN A 56 -7.17 1.92 9.61
C ASN A 56 -8.23 2.21 8.52
N PHE A 57 -9.48 2.40 8.95
CA PHE A 57 -10.58 2.68 8.04
C PHE A 57 -10.46 4.04 7.36
N ASP A 58 -9.95 5.08 8.03
CA ASP A 58 -9.83 6.41 7.44
C ASP A 58 -8.89 6.42 6.23
N TYR A 59 -7.70 5.82 6.39
CA TYR A 59 -6.73 5.65 5.32
C TYR A 59 -7.30 4.80 4.19
N SER A 60 -7.87 3.65 4.53
CA SER A 60 -8.41 2.70 3.55
C SER A 60 -9.57 3.30 2.76
N THR A 61 -10.47 4.02 3.43
CA THR A 61 -11.63 4.68 2.83
C THR A 61 -11.19 5.76 1.85
N THR A 62 -10.26 6.63 2.26
CA THR A 62 -9.73 7.69 1.39
C THR A 62 -9.09 7.10 0.12
N MET A 63 -8.31 6.02 0.27
CA MET A 63 -7.67 5.37 -0.88
C MET A 63 -8.69 4.73 -1.83
N ILE A 64 -9.68 4.02 -1.29
CA ILE A 64 -10.76 3.41 -2.08
C ILE A 64 -11.58 4.49 -2.79
N GLU A 65 -11.90 5.58 -2.10
CA GLU A 65 -12.63 6.71 -2.66
C GLU A 65 -11.90 7.32 -3.85
N GLN A 66 -10.59 7.59 -3.74
CA GLN A 66 -9.78 8.08 -4.86
C GLN A 66 -9.77 7.11 -6.05
N MET A 67 -9.65 5.80 -5.78
CA MET A 67 -9.72 4.77 -6.83
C MET A 67 -11.09 4.79 -7.55
N LEU A 68 -12.19 4.88 -6.79
CA LEU A 68 -13.54 4.94 -7.35
C LEU A 68 -13.77 6.20 -8.16
N LEU A 69 -13.30 7.36 -7.70
CA LEU A 69 -13.37 8.62 -8.44
C LEU A 69 -12.57 8.53 -9.76
N GLY A 70 -11.45 7.82 -9.77
CA GLY A 70 -10.70 7.50 -10.99
C GLY A 70 -11.54 6.71 -12.01
N LEU A 71 -12.30 5.72 -11.54
CA LEU A 71 -13.22 4.96 -12.39
C LEU A 71 -14.39 5.81 -12.90
N VAL A 72 -14.91 6.72 -12.07
CA VAL A 72 -15.95 7.66 -12.50
C VAL A 72 -15.43 8.58 -13.59
N ALA A 73 -14.25 9.19 -13.39
CA ALA A 73 -13.60 10.05 -14.37
C ALA A 73 -13.35 9.31 -15.69
N TYR A 74 -12.90 8.04 -15.61
CA TYR A 74 -12.72 7.18 -16.77
C TYR A 74 -14.03 6.94 -17.53
N ARG A 75 -15.13 6.64 -16.82
CA ARG A 75 -16.44 6.36 -17.44
C ARG A 75 -17.04 7.59 -18.12
N ILE A 76 -16.87 8.78 -17.56
CA ILE A 76 -17.42 10.02 -18.14
C ILE A 76 -16.48 10.66 -19.17
N GLY A 77 -15.21 10.22 -19.24
CA GLY A 77 -14.20 10.75 -20.15
C GLY A 77 -13.79 12.20 -19.85
N LYS A 78 -13.96 12.66 -18.60
CA LYS A 78 -13.74 14.06 -18.19
C LYS A 78 -13.14 14.13 -16.78
N LYS A 79 -12.47 15.25 -16.49
CA LYS A 79 -11.99 15.55 -15.14
C LYS A 79 -13.16 15.69 -14.17
N VAL A 80 -13.03 15.10 -13.00
CA VAL A 80 -13.99 15.18 -11.89
C VAL A 80 -13.43 16.10 -10.82
N GLU A 81 -14.24 17.04 -10.35
CA GLU A 81 -13.99 17.82 -9.14
C GLU A 81 -14.93 17.32 -8.05
N TYR A 82 -14.36 16.96 -6.89
CA TYR A 82 -15.07 16.22 -5.84
C TYR A 82 -14.90 16.92 -4.50
N ASP A 83 -16.01 17.10 -3.80
CA ASP A 83 -16.07 17.55 -2.41
C ASP A 83 -16.18 16.32 -1.51
N GLY A 84 -15.07 15.96 -0.85
CA GLY A 84 -15.00 14.80 0.04
C GLY A 84 -15.72 14.98 1.37
N THR A 85 -15.98 16.21 1.82
CA THR A 85 -16.83 16.43 3.01
C THR A 85 -18.29 16.20 2.67
N ALA A 86 -18.70 16.63 1.47
CA ALA A 86 -20.08 16.58 1.04
C ALA A 86 -20.45 15.34 0.21
N GLY A 87 -19.47 14.48 -0.09
CA GLY A 87 -19.64 13.21 -0.80
C GLY A 87 -20.09 13.35 -2.26
N ARG A 88 -19.75 14.44 -2.95
CA ARG A 88 -20.36 14.78 -4.25
C ARG A 88 -19.40 15.39 -5.28
N ILE A 89 -19.68 15.13 -6.55
CA ILE A 89 -19.03 15.74 -7.71
C ILE A 89 -19.67 17.09 -8.00
N THR A 90 -18.86 18.15 -8.06
CA THR A 90 -19.32 19.54 -8.17
C THR A 90 -19.41 20.04 -9.61
N ASN A 91 -18.54 19.55 -10.49
CA ASN A 91 -18.41 20.06 -11.86
C ASN A 91 -19.22 19.27 -12.91
N HIS A 92 -19.73 18.08 -12.56
CA HIS A 92 -20.54 17.23 -13.43
C HIS A 92 -21.64 16.52 -12.63
N ILE A 93 -22.79 17.18 -12.48
CA ILE A 93 -23.88 16.69 -11.62
C ILE A 93 -24.37 15.29 -12.00
N GLY A 94 -24.49 14.99 -13.29
CA GLY A 94 -24.89 13.66 -13.77
C GLY A 94 -23.90 12.53 -13.43
N ALA A 95 -22.64 12.85 -13.14
CA ALA A 95 -21.66 11.85 -12.70
C ALA A 95 -21.95 11.34 -11.27
N ASN A 96 -22.73 12.07 -10.46
CA ASN A 96 -23.13 11.63 -9.13
C ASN A 96 -23.99 10.35 -9.17
N GLU A 97 -24.67 10.06 -10.29
CA GLU A 97 -25.40 8.79 -10.47
C GLU A 97 -24.46 7.57 -10.43
N LEU A 98 -23.16 7.76 -10.69
CA LEU A 98 -22.16 6.70 -10.65
C LEU A 98 -21.55 6.48 -9.26
N LEU A 99 -21.80 7.38 -8.31
CA LEU A 99 -21.29 7.28 -6.93
C LEU A 99 -22.11 6.31 -6.06
N SER A 100 -23.38 6.10 -6.41
CA SER A 100 -24.27 5.18 -5.69
C SER A 100 -24.64 3.98 -6.56
N ARG A 101 -25.05 2.90 -5.90
CA ARG A 101 -25.60 1.73 -6.57
C ARG A 101 -27.11 1.69 -6.31
N LYS A 102 -27.88 1.38 -7.34
CA LYS A 102 -29.30 1.08 -7.14
C LYS A 102 -29.41 -0.18 -6.29
N TYR A 103 -29.96 -0.05 -5.08
CA TYR A 103 -30.21 -1.18 -4.20
C TYR A 103 -31.23 -2.13 -4.83
N ARG A 104 -31.11 -3.43 -4.49
CA ARG A 104 -32.07 -4.45 -4.92
C ARG A 104 -33.43 -4.14 -4.28
N LYS A 105 -34.53 -4.44 -4.99
CA LYS A 105 -35.89 -4.37 -4.44
C LYS A 105 -35.96 -5.05 -3.06
N GLY A 106 -36.50 -4.33 -2.07
CA GLY A 106 -36.61 -4.78 -0.68
C GLY A 106 -35.39 -4.48 0.21
N TRP A 107 -34.32 -3.88 -0.34
CA TRP A 107 -33.19 -3.37 0.42
C TRP A 107 -33.18 -1.84 0.29
N SER A 108 -33.31 -1.14 1.42
CA SER A 108 -33.03 0.30 1.55
C SER A 108 -31.88 0.48 2.55
N LEU A 109 -31.09 1.53 2.34
CA LEU A 109 -30.29 2.10 3.41
C LEU A 109 -31.19 3.17 4.03
N ASP A 110 -31.72 2.93 5.22
CA ASP A 110 -32.45 3.96 5.94
C ASP A 110 -31.41 4.95 6.47
N GLU A 111 -31.22 6.05 5.75
CA GLU A 111 -30.35 7.14 6.16
C GLU A 111 -31.11 8.01 7.18
N THR A 112 -30.79 7.85 8.47
CA THR A 112 -31.01 8.90 9.48
C THR A 112 -29.97 10.01 9.34
#